data_AF-A0A1I2J0A1-F1
#
_entry.id   AF-A0A1I2J0A1-F1
#
_cell.length_a   1.000
_cell.length_b   1.000
_cell.length_c   1.000
_cell.angle_alpha   90.00
_cell.angle_beta   90.00
_cell.angle_gamma   90.00
#
_symmetry.space_group_name_H-M   'P 1'
#
loop_
_entity.id
_entity.type
_entity.pdbx_description
1 polymer ?
#
loop_
_entity_poly.entity_id
_entity_poly.type
_entity_poly.pdbx_seq_one_letter_code
_entity_poly.pdbx_strand_id
1 'polypeptide(L)'
;MGVPDLLVEIISPSSIKTDRFTKYQLYENKGVAEYWIIDLKNESIEVFENTDKGFKPFSFASKEGKVNSKLLEGLEIEIKEIFQ
;
A
#
# COMPACT_ATOMS: atom_id res chain seq x y z
N MET A 1 -7.36 12.02 18.24
CA MET A 1 -6.19 11.33 17.65
C MET A 1 -6.35 11.41 16.14
N GLY A 2 -5.32 11.85 15.41
CA GLY A 2 -5.40 12.09 13.97
C GLY A 2 -5.32 10.80 13.15
N VAL A 3 -5.89 10.83 11.95
CA VAL A 3 -5.73 9.79 10.93
C VAL A 3 -4.58 10.24 10.04
N PRO A 4 -3.59 9.37 9.76
CA PRO A 4 -2.50 9.72 8.85
C PRO A 4 -3.02 9.77 7.40
N ASP A 5 -2.45 10.67 6.59
CA ASP A 5 -2.77 10.74 5.16
C ASP A 5 -2.20 9.54 4.38
N LEU A 6 -1.01 9.07 4.75
CA LEU A 6 -0.34 7.89 4.17
C LEU A 6 -0.12 6.82 5.22
N LEU A 7 -0.42 5.58 4.90
CA LEU A 7 -0.09 4.41 5.71
C LEU A 7 0.60 3.34 4.86
N VAL A 8 1.72 2.80 5.36
CA VAL A 8 2.50 1.76 4.67
C VAL A 8 2.59 0.54 5.59
N GLU A 9 2.13 -0.61 5.11
CA GLU A 9 2.14 -1.87 5.84
C GLU A 9 3.11 -2.86 5.16
N ILE A 10 4.03 -3.42 5.93
CA ILE A 10 4.95 -4.47 5.45
C ILE A 10 4.43 -5.81 5.96
N ILE A 11 3.98 -6.65 5.04
CA ILE A 11 3.45 -7.99 5.37
C ILE A 11 4.51 -9.06 5.15
N SER A 12 4.50 -10.04 6.06
CA SER A 12 5.33 -11.24 5.98
C SER A 12 4.45 -12.46 5.71
N PRO A 13 5.01 -13.60 5.24
CA PRO A 13 4.24 -14.80 4.92
C PRO A 13 3.26 -15.27 6.01
N SER A 14 3.59 -15.02 7.28
CA SER A 14 2.81 -15.44 8.44
C SER A 14 1.61 -14.52 8.76
N SER A 15 1.53 -13.33 8.17
CA SER A 15 0.50 -12.33 8.51
C SER A 15 -0.49 -12.00 7.36
N ILE A 16 -0.26 -12.57 6.16
CA ILE A 16 -1.00 -12.28 4.90
C ILE A 16 -2.52 -12.29 5.03
N LYS A 17 -3.14 -13.32 5.62
CA LYS A 17 -4.61 -13.48 5.55
C LYS A 17 -5.37 -12.52 6.47
N THR A 18 -4.85 -12.29 7.68
CA THR A 18 -5.53 -11.47 8.68
C THR A 18 -5.23 -9.99 8.49
N ASP A 19 -3.99 -9.63 8.17
CA ASP A 19 -3.61 -8.22 7.98
C ASP A 19 -4.27 -7.62 6.74
N ARG A 20 -4.28 -8.35 5.63
CA ARG A 20 -4.67 -7.78 4.33
C ARG A 20 -6.15 -7.44 4.23
N PHE A 21 -7.03 -8.11 4.97
CA PHE A 21 -8.47 -7.82 4.96
C PHE A 21 -8.93 -6.97 6.15
N THR A 22 -8.53 -7.32 7.37
CA THR A 22 -9.02 -6.63 8.58
C THR A 22 -8.48 -5.21 8.67
N LYS A 23 -7.18 -5.00 8.41
CA LYS A 23 -6.57 -3.66 8.46
C LYS A 23 -7.01 -2.80 7.29
N TYR A 24 -7.16 -3.38 6.11
CA TYR A 24 -7.65 -2.68 4.91
C TYR A 24 -9.00 -1.99 5.17
N GLN A 25 -10.01 -2.74 5.64
CA GLN A 25 -11.31 -2.16 5.96
C GLN A 25 -11.24 -1.15 7.10
N LEU A 26 -10.39 -1.39 8.12
CA LEU A 26 -10.22 -0.45 9.22
C LEU A 26 -9.65 0.89 8.74
N TYR A 27 -8.63 0.87 7.89
CA TYR A 27 -7.96 2.08 7.40
C TYR A 27 -8.82 2.82 6.36
N GLU A 28 -9.55 2.08 5.54
CA GLU A 28 -10.55 2.64 4.62
C GLU A 28 -11.58 3.47 5.41
N ASN A 29 -12.20 2.84 6.42
CA ASN A 29 -13.21 3.48 7.26
C ASN A 29 -12.66 4.61 8.14
N LYS A 30 -11.36 4.58 8.46
CA LYS A 30 -10.71 5.68 9.17
C LYS A 30 -10.39 6.86 8.25
N GLY A 31 -10.48 6.71 6.93
CA GLY A 31 -10.23 7.80 5.98
C GLY A 31 -8.75 8.06 5.72
N VAL A 32 -7.89 7.03 5.84
CA VAL A 32 -6.51 7.13 5.36
C VAL A 32 -6.55 7.42 3.87
N ALA A 33 -5.89 8.47 3.40
CA ALA A 33 -6.00 8.90 2.00
C ALA A 33 -5.28 7.95 1.03
N GLU A 34 -4.14 7.40 1.44
CA GLU A 34 -3.36 6.46 0.64
C GLU A 34 -2.82 5.30 1.50
N TYR A 35 -2.96 4.07 1.02
CA TYR A 35 -2.54 2.86 1.73
C TYR A 35 -1.64 1.99 0.86
N TRP A 36 -0.48 1.63 1.40
CA TRP A 36 0.52 0.82 0.70
C TRP A 36 0.67 -0.53 1.40
N ILE A 37 0.75 -1.59 0.61
CA ILE A 37 1.05 -2.94 1.08
C ILE A 37 2.33 -3.41 0.42
N ILE A 38 3.34 -3.72 1.22
CA ILE A 38 4.63 -4.25 0.79
C ILE A 38 4.67 -5.74 1.16
N ASP A 39 4.67 -6.61 0.16
CA ASP A 39 4.77 -8.06 0.34
C ASP A 39 6.21 -8.52 0.09
N LEU A 40 6.91 -8.85 1.18
CA LEU A 40 8.30 -9.29 1.13
C LEU A 40 8.48 -10.64 0.43
N LYS A 41 7.46 -11.50 0.43
CA LYS A 41 7.55 -12.83 -0.19
C LYS A 41 7.42 -12.73 -1.71
N ASN A 42 6.53 -11.86 -2.17
CA ASN A 42 6.24 -11.68 -3.58
C ASN A 42 7.04 -10.53 -4.22
N GLU A 43 7.89 -9.87 -3.43
CA GLU A 43 8.68 -8.69 -3.84
C GLU A 43 7.80 -7.67 -4.55
N SER A 44 6.67 -7.34 -3.93
CA SER A 44 5.64 -6.50 -4.56
C SER A 44 5.18 -5.37 -3.66
N ILE A 45 4.78 -4.27 -4.29
CA ILE A 45 4.15 -3.13 -3.63
C ILE A 45 2.81 -2.86 -4.32
N GLU A 46 1.74 -2.76 -3.53
CA GLU A 46 0.42 -2.32 -3.95
C GLU A 46 0.11 -0.97 -3.30
N VAL A 47 -0.35 -0.02 -4.09
CA VAL A 47 -0.76 1.32 -3.65
C VAL A 47 -2.26 1.47 -3.88
N PHE A 48 -2.99 1.88 -2.85
CA PHE A 48 -4.43 2.13 -2.87
C PHE A 48 -4.73 3.59 -2.56
N GLU A 49 -5.56 4.23 -3.38
CA GLU A 49 -6.15 5.55 -3.13
C GLU A 49 -7.52 5.36 -2.46
N ASN A 50 -7.80 6.11 -1.40
CA ASN A 50 -9.12 6.11 -0.77
C ASN A 50 -10.04 7.10 -1.47
N THR A 51 -11.11 6.58 -2.08
CA THR A 51 -12.12 7.41 -2.73
C THR A 51 -13.43 7.35 -1.96
N ASP A 52 -14.39 8.16 -2.39
CA ASP A 52 -15.81 8.07 -2.06
C ASP A 52 -16.45 6.66 -2.18
N LYS A 53 -15.80 5.72 -2.88
CA LYS A 53 -16.24 4.33 -3.05
C LYS A 53 -15.36 3.32 -2.30
N GLY A 54 -14.53 3.79 -1.38
CA GLY A 54 -13.52 2.99 -0.68
C GLY A 54 -12.17 2.98 -1.38
N PHE A 55 -11.25 2.17 -0.87
CA PHE A 55 -9.92 2.01 -1.44
C PHE A 55 -9.99 1.39 -2.84
N LYS A 56 -9.27 2.00 -3.78
CA LYS A 56 -9.08 1.50 -5.15
C LYS A 56 -7.60 1.32 -5.45
N PRO A 57 -7.22 0.26 -6.18
CA PRO A 57 -5.85 0.12 -6.67
C PRO A 57 -5.45 1.33 -7.51
N PHE A 58 -4.33 1.95 -7.16
CA PHE A 58 -3.75 3.08 -7.86
C PHE A 58 -2.49 2.70 -8.61
N SER A 59 -1.58 1.98 -7.94
CA SER A 59 -0.29 1.57 -8.51
C SER A 59 0.09 0.18 -8.01
N PHE A 60 0.81 -0.58 -8.84
CA PHE A 60 1.29 -1.91 -8.49
C PHE A 60 2.52 -2.27 -9.31
N ALA A 61 3.52 -2.86 -8.65
CA ALA A 61 4.63 -3.52 -9.30
C ALA A 61 5.12 -4.70 -8.45
N SER A 62 5.73 -5.69 -9.10
CA SER A 62 6.28 -6.89 -8.46
C SER A 62 7.53 -7.34 -9.20
N LYS A 63 8.60 -7.65 -8.45
CA LYS A 63 9.95 -8.03 -8.89
C LYS A 63 10.71 -6.97 -9.70
N GLU A 64 10.02 -6.22 -10.53
CA GLU A 64 10.56 -5.13 -11.34
C GLU A 64 9.51 -4.07 -11.64
N GLY A 65 9.97 -2.91 -12.08
CA GLY A 65 9.12 -1.77 -12.40
C GLY A 65 8.98 -0.82 -11.21
N LYS A 66 8.07 0.13 -11.37
CA LYS A 66 7.95 1.29 -10.49
C LYS A 66 6.54 1.40 -9.94
N VAL A 67 6.45 1.82 -8.69
CA VAL A 67 5.20 2.28 -8.07
C VAL A 67 5.26 3.78 -7.84
N ASN A 68 4.12 4.43 -7.89
CA ASN A 68 3.98 5.87 -7.68
C ASN A 68 2.93 6.16 -6.61
N SER A 69 3.12 7.28 -5.91
CA SER A 69 2.14 7.83 -4.98
C SER A 69 1.18 8.74 -5.73
N LYS A 70 -0.11 8.65 -5.38
CA LYS A 70 -1.14 9.61 -5.78
C LYS A 70 -1.12 10.83 -4.87
N LEU A 71 -0.88 10.62 -3.57
CA LEU A 71 -0.87 11.64 -2.53
C LEU A 71 0.40 12.48 -2.54
N LEU A 72 1.56 11.86 -2.71
CA LEU A 72 2.87 12.50 -2.73
C LEU A 72 3.32 12.67 -4.18
N GLU A 73 2.90 13.77 -4.81
CA GLU A 73 3.24 14.05 -6.21
C GLU A 73 4.75 13.98 -6.47
N GLY A 74 5.14 13.20 -7.48
CA GLY A 74 6.55 13.00 -7.86
C GLY A 74 7.27 11.91 -7.09
N LEU A 75 6.66 11.28 -6.07
CA LEU A 75 7.24 10.10 -5.43
C LEU A 75 7.05 8.87 -6.33
N GLU A 76 8.17 8.31 -6.77
CA GLU A 76 8.27 7.08 -7.55
C GLU A 76 9.33 6.18 -6.93
N ILE A 77 9.03 4.89 -6.80
CA ILE A 77 9.92 3.89 -6.19
C ILE A 77 10.12 2.74 -7.18
N GLU A 78 11.39 2.45 -7.50
CA GLU A 78 11.77 1.26 -8.26
C GLU A 78 11.80 0.04 -7.34
N ILE A 79 11.09 -1.03 -7.70
CA ILE A 79 10.97 -2.24 -6.87
C ILE A 79 12.34 -2.84 -6.54
N LYS A 80 13.28 -2.79 -7.48
CA LYS A 80 14.64 -3.33 -7.31
C LYS A 80 15.48 -2.58 -6.27
N GLU A 81 15.10 -1.37 -5.88
CA GLU A 81 15.79 -0.62 -4.81
C GLU A 81 15.35 -1.06 -3.42
N ILE A 82 14.17 -1.68 -3.30
CA ILE A 82 13.57 -2.09 -2.02
C ILE A 82 13.93 -3.53 -1.64
N PHE A 83 14.02 -4.45 -2.61
CA PHE A 83 14.13 -5.90 -2.37
C PHE A 83 15.49 -6.52 -2.79
N GLN A 84 16.60 -5.78 -2.66
CA GLN A 84 17.95 -6.27 -3.02
C GLN A 84 18.39 -7.53 -2.27
#